data_AF-A0A4R9JEL2-F1
#
_entry.id   AF-A0A4R9JEL2-F1
#
_cell.length_a   1.000
_cell.length_b   1.000
_cell.length_c   1.000
_cell.angle_alpha   90.00
_cell.angle_beta   90.00
_cell.angle_gamma   90.00
#
_symmetry.space_group_name_H-M   'P 1'
#
loop_
_entity.id
_entity.type
_entity.pdbx_description
1 polymer ?
#
loop_
_entity_poly.entity_id
_entity_poly.type
_entity_poly.pdbx_seq_one_letter_code
_entity_poly.pdbx_strand_id
1 'polypeptide(L)'
;MKLVLNLLVTFVLLFGCQPKDVTKQDITALRDGNHENLFSFSNMILPKILGQEFKRFESGVDADKKNEVHITYGSNSALTFNDKSDYRKTSTEYHSLVLLRVGYALTLHQFHRLSLSLSKPFFIQGENNPDAEIQEAEIFRTTISKPELDVFWENHPNFDPYTAPKIGEKEWEAITAEVQKLWKVELDEFSRVKLE
;
A
#
# COMPACT_ATOMS: atom_id res chain seq x y z
N MET A 1 30.14 -4.61 -38.02
CA MET A 1 29.29 -5.41 -37.09
C MET A 1 29.37 -4.95 -35.63
N LYS A 2 30.55 -4.67 -35.05
CA LYS A 2 30.66 -4.25 -33.63
C LYS A 2 29.98 -2.90 -33.30
N LEU A 3 29.96 -1.95 -34.23
CA LEU A 3 29.36 -0.62 -34.01
C LEU A 3 27.83 -0.67 -33.88
N VAL A 4 27.17 -1.49 -34.72
CA VAL A 4 25.71 -1.64 -34.75
C VAL A 4 25.22 -2.39 -33.52
N LEU A 5 25.97 -3.40 -33.06
CA LEU A 5 25.66 -4.15 -31.84
C LEU A 5 25.79 -3.26 -30.60
N ASN A 6 26.83 -2.43 -30.51
CA ASN A 6 26.99 -1.48 -29.40
C ASN A 6 25.86 -0.42 -29.39
N LEU A 7 25.40 0.03 -30.55
CA LEU A 7 24.31 1.00 -30.65
C LEU A 7 22.96 0.41 -30.21
N LEU A 8 22.70 -0.85 -30.56
CA LEU A 8 21.51 -1.60 -30.11
C LEU A 8 21.52 -1.87 -28.60
N VAL A 9 22.67 -2.24 -28.03
CA VAL A 9 22.81 -2.45 -26.58
C VAL A 9 22.63 -1.14 -25.81
N THR A 10 23.14 -0.02 -26.33
CA THR A 10 22.96 1.30 -25.69
C THR A 10 21.50 1.77 -25.75
N PHE A 11 20.78 1.46 -26.83
CA PHE A 11 19.36 1.80 -26.97
C PHE A 11 18.46 0.96 -26.05
N VAL A 12 18.74 -0.34 -25.89
CA VAL A 12 18.02 -1.22 -24.96
C VAL A 12 18.27 -0.84 -23.49
N LEU A 13 19.46 -0.32 -23.16
CA LEU A 13 19.79 0.14 -21.81
C LEU A 13 19.20 1.53 -21.48
N LEU A 14 19.04 2.42 -22.46
CA LEU A 14 18.45 3.76 -22.25
C LEU A 14 16.91 3.75 -22.26
N PHE A 15 16.30 2.82 -23.00
CA PHE A 15 14.86 2.57 -22.98
C PHE A 15 14.48 1.36 -22.12
N GLY A 16 15.42 0.88 -21.30
CA GLY A 16 15.22 -0.20 -20.36
C GLY A 16 14.13 0.18 -19.36
N CYS A 17 12.95 -0.45 -19.55
CA CYS A 17 11.78 -0.48 -18.67
C CYS A 17 11.87 0.38 -17.41
N GLN A 18 11.54 1.66 -17.50
CA GLN A 18 10.96 2.31 -16.33
C GLN A 18 9.64 1.59 -16.06
N PRO A 19 9.40 1.08 -14.83
CA PRO A 19 8.12 0.50 -14.50
C PRO A 19 7.05 1.57 -14.78
N LYS A 20 6.06 1.23 -15.60
CA LYS A 20 4.95 2.15 -15.90
C LYS A 20 4.24 2.43 -14.58
N ASP A 21 4.30 3.67 -14.11
CA ASP A 21 3.54 4.10 -12.95
C ASP A 21 2.05 3.81 -13.18
N VAL A 22 1.41 3.24 -12.16
CA VAL A 22 -0.01 2.90 -12.22
C VAL A 22 -0.82 4.18 -12.15
N THR A 23 -1.64 4.42 -13.18
CA THR A 23 -2.49 5.62 -13.26
C THR A 23 -3.91 5.34 -12.79
N LYS A 24 -4.63 6.39 -12.37
CA LYS A 24 -6.07 6.30 -12.08
C LYS A 24 -6.85 5.74 -13.27
N GLN A 25 -6.51 6.14 -14.49
CA GLN A 25 -7.18 5.66 -15.70
C GLN A 25 -7.02 4.15 -15.89
N ASP A 26 -5.81 3.61 -15.67
CA ASP A 26 -5.55 2.17 -15.75
C ASP A 26 -6.41 1.41 -14.71
N ILE A 27 -6.51 1.93 -13.48
CA ILE A 27 -7.29 1.31 -12.41
C ILE A 27 -8.79 1.43 -12.64
N THR A 28 -9.28 2.58 -13.09
CA THR A 28 -10.68 2.79 -13.44
C THR A 28 -11.14 1.84 -14.54
N ALA A 29 -10.33 1.66 -15.59
CA ALA A 29 -10.66 0.74 -16.68
C ALA A 29 -10.82 -0.70 -16.19
N LEU A 30 -9.92 -1.14 -15.29
CA LEU A 30 -10.00 -2.47 -14.68
C LEU A 30 -11.20 -2.60 -13.75
N ARG A 31 -11.44 -1.61 -12.89
CA ARG A 31 -12.52 -1.62 -11.91
C ARG A 31 -13.90 -1.59 -12.56
N ASP A 32 -14.12 -0.68 -13.50
CA ASP A 32 -15.45 -0.42 -14.08
C ASP A 32 -15.83 -1.50 -15.11
N GLY A 33 -14.83 -2.13 -15.74
CA GLY A 33 -15.03 -3.28 -16.64
C GLY A 33 -15.07 -4.63 -15.94
N ASN A 34 -14.94 -4.69 -14.62
CA ASN A 34 -14.85 -5.94 -13.88
C ASN A 34 -16.23 -6.52 -13.53
N HIS A 35 -16.40 -7.81 -13.81
CA HIS A 35 -17.56 -8.60 -13.36
C HIS A 35 -17.18 -9.71 -12.37
N GLU A 36 -15.89 -9.82 -12.00
CA GLU A 36 -15.42 -10.80 -11.04
C GLU A 36 -15.83 -10.44 -9.61
N ASN A 37 -15.95 -11.48 -8.77
CA ASN A 37 -16.16 -11.30 -7.33
C ASN A 37 -14.96 -10.60 -6.66
N LEU A 38 -15.19 -10.08 -5.45
CA LEU A 38 -14.19 -9.34 -4.68
C LEU A 38 -12.86 -10.09 -4.53
N PHE A 39 -12.91 -11.39 -4.25
CA PHE A 39 -11.71 -12.20 -4.06
C PHE A 39 -10.86 -12.28 -5.33
N SER A 40 -11.50 -12.57 -6.46
CA SER A 40 -10.82 -12.74 -7.75
C SER A 40 -10.30 -11.41 -8.27
N PHE A 41 -11.09 -10.34 -8.13
CA PHE A 41 -10.66 -8.99 -8.50
C PHE A 41 -9.50 -8.49 -7.63
N SER A 42 -9.55 -8.71 -6.32
CA SER A 42 -8.49 -8.28 -5.39
C SER A 42 -7.15 -8.95 -5.72
N ASN A 43 -7.15 -10.26 -5.97
CA ASN A 43 -5.94 -10.97 -6.38
C ASN A 43 -5.36 -10.48 -7.73
N MET A 44 -6.20 -9.91 -8.59
CA MET A 44 -5.76 -9.34 -9.86
C MET A 44 -5.22 -7.90 -9.71
N ILE A 45 -5.92 -7.06 -8.93
CA ILE A 45 -5.68 -5.61 -8.89
C ILE A 45 -4.62 -5.20 -7.86
N LEU A 46 -4.56 -5.88 -6.71
CA LEU A 46 -3.65 -5.50 -5.62
C LEU A 46 -2.16 -5.65 -6.00
N PRO A 47 -1.72 -6.71 -6.70
CA PRO A 47 -0.34 -6.78 -7.19
C PRO A 47 0.01 -5.68 -8.18
N LYS A 48 -0.98 -5.14 -8.92
CA LYS A 48 -0.76 -4.01 -9.82
C LYS A 48 -0.55 -2.73 -9.01
N ILE A 49 -1.40 -2.46 -8.02
CA ILE A 49 -1.35 -1.23 -7.20
C ILE A 49 -0.12 -1.18 -6.30
N LEU A 50 0.22 -2.30 -5.65
CA LEU A 50 1.23 -2.37 -4.60
C LEU A 50 2.56 -2.94 -5.10
N GLY A 51 2.60 -3.51 -6.31
CA GLY A 51 3.82 -4.05 -6.91
C GLY A 51 4.49 -5.08 -6.00
N GLN A 52 5.79 -4.87 -5.76
CA GLN A 52 6.61 -5.73 -4.91
C GLN A 52 6.27 -5.65 -3.41
N GLU A 53 5.50 -4.64 -3.00
CA GLU A 53 5.07 -4.51 -1.61
C GLU A 53 3.81 -5.32 -1.32
N PHE A 54 3.11 -5.85 -2.33
CA PHE A 54 1.99 -6.74 -2.09
C PHE A 54 2.48 -8.07 -1.49
N LYS A 55 1.85 -8.49 -0.38
CA LYS A 55 2.21 -9.76 0.26
C LYS A 55 1.07 -10.75 0.24
N ARG A 56 -0.10 -10.33 0.73
CA ARG A 56 -1.23 -11.23 0.89
C ARG A 56 -2.55 -10.48 0.84
N PHE A 57 -3.56 -11.16 0.31
CA PHE A 57 -4.95 -10.80 0.42
C PHE A 57 -5.73 -11.98 1.02
N GLU A 58 -6.61 -11.68 1.96
CA GLU A 58 -7.55 -12.63 2.54
C GLU A 58 -8.93 -11.99 2.63
N SER A 59 -9.97 -12.78 2.42
CA SER A 59 -11.34 -12.39 2.71
C SER A 59 -11.87 -13.26 3.83
N GLY A 60 -12.44 -12.62 4.85
CA GLY A 60 -12.99 -13.29 6.01
C GLY A 60 -14.34 -12.74 6.41
N VAL A 61 -14.78 -13.14 7.60
CA VAL A 61 -15.90 -12.52 8.29
C VAL A 61 -15.40 -11.95 9.60
N ASP A 62 -15.87 -10.76 9.93
CA ASP A 62 -15.59 -10.15 11.22
C ASP A 62 -16.41 -10.80 12.36
N ALA A 63 -16.27 -10.29 13.57
CA ALA A 63 -17.02 -10.75 14.74
C ALA A 63 -18.54 -10.66 14.57
N ASP A 64 -19.03 -9.75 13.71
CA ASP A 64 -20.43 -9.54 13.40
C ASP A 64 -20.91 -10.37 12.20
N LYS A 65 -20.08 -11.31 11.72
CA LYS A 65 -20.31 -12.15 10.53
C LYS A 65 -20.45 -11.36 9.23
N LYS A 66 -19.86 -10.17 9.16
CA LYS A 66 -19.85 -9.33 7.96
C LYS A 66 -18.53 -9.49 7.20
N ASN A 67 -18.60 -9.39 5.88
CA ASN A 67 -17.44 -9.60 5.01
C ASN A 67 -16.33 -8.59 5.30
N GLU A 68 -15.13 -9.09 5.57
CA GLU A 68 -13.94 -8.28 5.81
C GLU A 68 -12.86 -8.61 4.79
N VAL A 69 -12.18 -7.58 4.32
CA VAL A 69 -11.01 -7.67 3.44
C VAL A 69 -9.77 -7.41 4.28
N HIS A 70 -8.81 -8.32 4.25
CA HIS A 70 -7.51 -8.14 4.87
C HIS A 70 -6.42 -8.09 3.80
N ILE A 71 -5.63 -7.03 3.82
CA ILE A 71 -4.53 -6.83 2.89
C ILE A 71 -3.26 -6.59 3.68
N THR A 72 -2.28 -7.47 3.45
CA THR A 72 -0.94 -7.33 4.00
C THR A 72 0.01 -6.82 2.92
N TYR A 73 0.76 -5.79 3.27
CA TYR A 73 1.71 -5.17 2.37
C TYR A 73 2.95 -4.68 3.13
N GLY A 74 4.01 -4.34 2.40
CA GLY A 74 5.17 -3.64 2.92
C GLY A 74 6.46 -4.02 2.19
N SER A 75 7.52 -3.28 2.49
CA SER A 75 8.82 -3.46 1.81
C SER A 75 9.51 -4.75 2.24
N ASN A 76 10.35 -5.28 1.34
CA ASN A 76 11.31 -6.36 1.62
C ASN A 76 12.64 -5.83 2.15
N SER A 77 12.80 -4.51 2.29
CA SER A 77 14.01 -3.87 2.81
C SER A 77 13.79 -3.26 4.19
N ALA A 78 14.72 -3.52 5.11
CA ALA A 78 14.86 -2.79 6.35
C ALA A 78 15.50 -1.42 6.07
N LEU A 79 14.75 -0.50 5.47
CA LEU A 79 15.25 0.86 5.24
C LEU A 79 15.25 1.65 6.56
N THR A 80 16.37 2.32 6.79
CA THR A 80 16.74 3.06 7.99
C THR A 80 16.27 4.52 7.86
N PHE A 81 15.47 4.97 8.82
CA PHE A 81 15.12 6.38 8.97
C PHE A 81 16.02 6.96 10.07
N ASN A 82 16.55 8.17 9.87
CA ASN A 82 17.41 8.79 10.89
C ASN A 82 16.63 9.28 12.14
N ASP A 83 15.29 9.40 12.06
CA ASP A 83 14.43 9.88 13.15
C ASP A 83 13.14 9.04 13.25
N LYS A 84 12.78 8.63 14.48
CA LYS A 84 11.57 7.86 14.79
C LYS A 84 10.27 8.62 14.54
N SER A 85 10.25 9.92 14.78
CA SER A 85 9.09 10.77 14.57
C SER A 85 8.79 10.94 13.08
N ASP A 86 9.82 11.18 12.26
CA ASP A 86 9.72 11.24 10.81
C ASP A 86 9.34 9.88 10.21
N TYR A 87 9.88 8.78 10.77
CA TYR A 87 9.50 7.42 10.37
C TYR A 87 8.00 7.16 10.56
N ARG A 88 7.47 7.44 11.75
CA ARG A 88 6.06 7.21 12.06
C ARG A 88 5.15 8.09 11.20
N LYS A 89 5.49 9.37 11.05
CA LYS A 89 4.71 10.31 10.22
C LYS A 89 4.67 9.83 8.77
N THR A 90 5.84 9.60 8.17
CA THR A 90 5.98 9.15 6.78
C THR A 90 5.26 7.82 6.55
N SER A 91 5.42 6.87 7.48
CA SER A 91 4.79 5.55 7.36
C SER A 91 3.27 5.63 7.49
N THR A 92 2.75 6.48 8.38
CA THR A 92 1.30 6.69 8.52
C THR A 92 0.72 7.37 7.28
N GLU A 93 1.40 8.38 6.73
CA GLU A 93 1.00 9.03 5.47
C GLU A 93 1.01 8.04 4.29
N TYR A 94 2.05 7.20 4.22
CA TYR A 94 2.11 6.14 3.21
C TYR A 94 0.99 5.10 3.39
N HIS A 95 0.67 4.74 4.63
CA HIS A 95 -0.45 3.84 4.95
C HIS A 95 -1.79 4.45 4.53
N SER A 96 -1.97 5.76 4.69
CA SER A 96 -3.12 6.50 4.15
C SER A 96 -3.18 6.42 2.63
N LEU A 97 -2.05 6.58 1.92
CA LEU A 97 -2.01 6.44 0.46
C LEU A 97 -2.44 5.05 0.00
N VAL A 98 -1.91 4.01 0.64
CA VAL A 98 -2.26 2.62 0.33
C VAL A 98 -3.75 2.37 0.54
N LEU A 99 -4.31 2.86 1.65
CA LEU A 99 -5.74 2.79 1.93
C LEU A 99 -6.58 3.47 0.85
N LEU A 100 -6.21 4.66 0.42
CA LEU A 100 -6.95 5.40 -0.60
C LEU A 100 -6.85 4.73 -1.98
N ARG A 101 -5.68 4.22 -2.36
CA ARG A 101 -5.49 3.50 -3.64
C ARG A 101 -6.30 2.20 -3.69
N VAL A 102 -6.17 1.38 -2.65
CA VAL A 102 -6.90 0.12 -2.51
C VAL A 102 -8.40 0.39 -2.42
N GLY A 103 -8.80 1.34 -1.58
CA GLY A 103 -10.18 1.75 -1.39
C GLY A 103 -10.84 2.19 -2.71
N TYR A 104 -10.15 3.00 -3.50
CA TYR A 104 -10.62 3.43 -4.81
C TYR A 104 -10.82 2.25 -5.77
N ALA A 105 -9.86 1.32 -5.79
CA ALA A 105 -9.89 0.17 -6.67
C ALA A 105 -11.05 -0.78 -6.32
N LEU A 106 -11.30 -0.99 -5.03
CA LEU A 106 -12.34 -1.91 -4.55
C LEU A 106 -13.71 -1.24 -4.35
N THR A 107 -13.87 0.05 -4.69
CA THR A 107 -15.06 0.84 -4.28
C THR A 107 -16.39 0.27 -4.77
N LEU A 108 -16.39 -0.41 -5.93
CA LEU A 108 -17.59 -1.02 -6.53
C LEU A 108 -17.92 -2.41 -5.95
N HIS A 109 -17.03 -3.00 -5.16
CA HIS A 109 -17.22 -4.28 -4.52
C HIS A 109 -17.90 -4.12 -3.15
N GLN A 110 -18.67 -5.14 -2.78
CA GLN A 110 -19.34 -5.19 -1.48
C GLN A 110 -18.43 -5.81 -0.43
N PHE A 111 -18.01 -5.01 0.54
CA PHE A 111 -17.33 -5.44 1.76
C PHE A 111 -17.79 -4.56 2.92
N HIS A 112 -17.73 -5.06 4.15
CA HIS A 112 -18.08 -4.28 5.33
C HIS A 112 -16.90 -3.47 5.85
N ARG A 113 -15.72 -4.10 5.89
CA ARG A 113 -14.51 -3.52 6.48
C ARG A 113 -13.29 -3.84 5.63
N LEU A 114 -12.39 -2.87 5.53
CA LEU A 114 -11.07 -3.00 4.93
C LEU A 114 -10.02 -2.91 6.03
N SER A 115 -9.25 -3.98 6.20
CA SER A 115 -8.11 -4.09 7.11
C SER A 115 -6.82 -4.01 6.32
N LEU A 116 -5.93 -3.10 6.71
CA LEU A 116 -4.60 -2.96 6.14
C LEU A 116 -3.53 -3.23 7.19
N SER A 117 -2.58 -4.08 6.80
CA SER A 117 -1.49 -4.57 7.63
C SER A 117 -0.16 -4.22 6.99
N LEU A 118 0.55 -3.23 7.54
CA LEU A 118 1.90 -2.90 7.16
C LEU A 118 2.88 -3.85 7.86
N SER A 119 3.56 -4.67 7.08
CA SER A 119 4.59 -5.61 7.56
C SER A 119 5.97 -5.21 7.06
N LYS A 120 6.95 -5.19 7.95
CA LYS A 120 8.34 -4.83 7.65
C LYS A 120 9.31 -5.88 8.18
N PRO A 121 10.43 -6.11 7.49
CA PRO A 121 11.57 -6.82 8.05
C PRO A 121 12.19 -6.02 9.19
N PHE A 122 12.57 -6.68 10.27
CA PHE A 122 13.35 -6.11 11.38
C PHE A 122 14.51 -7.04 11.75
N PHE A 123 15.60 -6.43 12.23
CA PHE A 123 16.75 -7.16 12.77
C PHE A 123 16.50 -7.56 14.22
N ILE A 124 16.72 -8.83 14.56
CA ILE A 124 16.64 -9.32 15.95
C ILE A 124 18.00 -9.16 16.63
N GLN A 125 18.04 -8.41 17.74
CA GLN A 125 19.29 -8.24 18.50
C GLN A 125 19.66 -9.53 19.26
N GLY A 126 20.88 -10.02 19.05
CA GLY A 126 21.46 -11.14 19.81
C GLY A 126 21.58 -12.46 19.03
N GLU A 127 21.17 -12.49 17.77
CA GLU A 127 21.32 -13.64 16.88
C GLU A 127 22.72 -13.62 16.24
N ASN A 128 23.56 -14.65 16.49
CA ASN A 128 24.92 -14.74 15.90
C ASN A 128 24.92 -15.32 14.47
N ASN A 129 23.76 -15.45 13.83
CA ASN A 129 23.60 -16.08 12.53
C ASN A 129 22.94 -15.10 11.55
N PRO A 130 23.68 -14.54 10.57
CA PRO A 130 23.16 -13.52 9.66
C PRO A 130 22.00 -14.01 8.77
N ASP A 131 21.88 -15.34 8.58
CA ASP A 131 20.78 -15.96 7.83
C ASP A 131 19.50 -16.18 8.67
N ALA A 132 19.55 -15.97 9.99
CA ALA A 132 18.40 -16.06 10.91
C ALA A 132 17.89 -14.68 11.38
N GLU A 133 18.51 -13.60 10.90
CA GLU A 133 18.50 -12.29 11.56
C GLU A 133 17.35 -11.36 11.13
N ILE A 134 16.67 -11.66 10.01
CA ILE A 134 15.57 -10.84 9.47
C ILE A 134 14.26 -11.59 9.64
N GLN A 135 13.48 -11.20 10.65
CA GLN A 135 12.08 -11.61 10.76
C GLN A 135 11.19 -10.49 10.22
N GLU A 136 10.09 -10.86 9.59
CA GLU A 136 9.08 -9.93 9.14
C GLU A 136 7.89 -9.94 10.11
N ALA A 137 7.48 -8.76 10.54
CA ALA A 137 6.34 -8.60 11.42
C ALA A 137 5.48 -7.45 10.94
N GLU A 138 4.21 -7.60 11.26
CA GLU A 138 3.27 -6.51 11.18
C GLU A 138 3.62 -5.46 12.24
N ILE A 139 3.81 -4.22 11.78
CA ILE A 139 4.17 -3.09 12.63
C ILE A 139 3.02 -2.09 12.79
N PHE A 140 2.02 -2.14 11.90
CA PHE A 140 0.89 -1.23 11.93
C PHE A 140 -0.32 -1.88 11.26
N ARG A 141 -1.47 -1.85 11.94
CA ARG A 141 -2.75 -2.36 11.42
C ARG A 141 -3.84 -1.33 11.63
N THR A 142 -4.57 -1.05 10.56
CA THR A 142 -5.78 -0.23 10.62
C THR A 142 -6.97 -0.95 10.02
N THR A 143 -8.17 -0.55 10.43
CA THR A 143 -9.41 -0.94 9.78
C THR A 143 -10.26 0.28 9.48
N ILE A 144 -10.94 0.29 8.34
CA ILE A 144 -11.95 1.32 7.99
C ILE A 144 -13.21 0.62 7.50
N SER A 145 -14.38 1.13 7.89
CA SER A 145 -15.64 0.60 7.35
C SER A 145 -15.89 1.11 5.94
N LYS A 146 -16.58 0.33 5.11
CA LYS A 146 -16.98 0.77 3.76
C LYS A 146 -17.79 2.07 3.80
N PRO A 147 -18.78 2.27 4.70
CA PRO A 147 -19.51 3.54 4.77
C PRO A 147 -18.61 4.76 5.03
N GLU A 148 -17.63 4.66 5.93
CA GLU A 148 -16.69 5.77 6.18
C GLU A 148 -15.83 6.08 4.96
N LEU A 149 -15.40 5.04 4.24
CA LEU A 149 -14.63 5.18 3.02
C LEU A 149 -15.48 5.77 1.88
N ASP A 150 -16.75 5.37 1.75
CA ASP A 150 -17.69 5.92 0.78
C ASP A 150 -17.95 7.41 1.06
N VAL A 151 -18.12 7.82 2.32
CA VAL A 151 -18.23 9.24 2.73
C VAL A 151 -16.99 10.04 2.32
N PHE A 152 -15.79 9.47 2.46
CA PHE A 152 -14.56 10.12 1.98
C PHE A 152 -14.64 10.38 0.47
N TRP A 153 -15.04 9.40 -0.34
CA TRP A 153 -15.15 9.58 -1.79
C TRP A 153 -16.23 10.57 -2.20
N GLU A 154 -17.35 10.62 -1.47
CA GLU A 154 -18.43 11.59 -1.70
C GLU A 154 -17.96 13.03 -1.41
N ASN A 155 -17.16 13.23 -0.37
CA ASN A 155 -16.58 14.54 -0.04
C ASN A 155 -15.45 14.95 -0.99
N HIS A 156 -14.78 13.98 -1.61
CA HIS A 156 -13.60 14.17 -2.47
C HIS A 156 -13.77 13.56 -3.88
N PRO A 157 -14.79 13.93 -4.67
CA PRO A 157 -15.15 13.24 -5.91
C PRO A 157 -14.07 13.32 -7.00
N ASN A 158 -13.24 14.37 -6.97
CA ASN A 158 -12.17 14.59 -7.94
C ASN A 158 -10.80 14.12 -7.46
N PHE A 159 -10.70 13.64 -6.22
CA PHE A 159 -9.41 13.23 -5.67
C PHE A 159 -8.84 12.03 -6.43
N ASP A 160 -7.53 12.07 -6.68
CA ASP A 160 -6.81 11.03 -7.39
C ASP A 160 -5.71 10.45 -6.50
N PRO A 161 -5.89 9.24 -5.94
CA PRO A 161 -4.89 8.59 -5.10
C PRO A 161 -3.67 8.06 -5.88
N TYR A 162 -3.68 8.12 -7.21
CA TYR A 162 -2.59 7.69 -8.10
C TYR A 162 -1.78 8.85 -8.66
N THR A 163 -2.31 10.08 -8.60
CA THR A 163 -1.49 11.28 -8.82
C THR A 163 -0.55 11.42 -7.63
N ALA A 164 0.75 11.25 -7.87
CA ALA A 164 1.76 11.25 -6.82
C ALA A 164 1.73 12.57 -6.01
N PRO A 165 1.21 12.57 -4.78
CA PRO A 165 1.44 13.68 -3.88
C PRO A 165 2.89 13.57 -3.39
N LYS A 166 3.62 14.68 -3.30
CA LYS A 166 4.88 14.60 -2.56
C LYS A 166 4.51 14.48 -1.08
N ILE A 167 4.89 13.38 -0.45
CA ILE A 167 4.81 13.19 1.01
C ILE A 167 5.35 14.45 1.70
N GLY A 168 4.62 14.99 2.67
CA GLY A 168 4.92 16.28 3.31
C GLY A 168 4.41 17.55 2.62
N GLU A 169 3.71 17.48 1.49
CA GLU A 169 2.95 18.62 0.96
C GLU A 169 1.69 18.88 1.81
N LYS A 170 1.36 20.15 2.07
CA LYS A 170 0.25 20.54 2.97
C LYS A 170 -1.11 19.95 2.57
N GLU A 171 -1.37 19.85 1.27
CA GLU A 171 -2.60 19.25 0.75
C GLU A 171 -2.65 17.75 1.06
N TRP A 172 -1.51 17.07 0.90
CA TRP A 172 -1.36 15.67 1.25
C TRP A 172 -1.50 15.42 2.75
N GLU A 173 -0.87 16.25 3.58
CA GLU A 173 -1.04 16.20 5.04
C GLU A 173 -2.51 16.37 5.46
N ALA A 174 -3.25 17.28 4.81
CA ALA A 174 -4.67 17.51 5.10
C ALA A 174 -5.54 16.29 4.75
N ILE A 175 -5.36 15.73 3.55
CA ILE A 175 -6.11 14.55 3.08
C ILE A 175 -5.79 13.31 3.94
N THR A 176 -4.51 13.07 4.24
CA THR A 176 -4.11 11.95 5.09
C THR A 176 -4.62 12.11 6.52
N ALA A 177 -4.62 13.33 7.07
CA ALA A 177 -5.20 13.59 8.38
C ALA A 177 -6.73 13.40 8.43
N GLU A 178 -7.44 13.64 7.33
CA GLU A 178 -8.88 13.37 7.24
C GLU A 178 -9.15 11.87 7.28
N VAL A 179 -8.49 11.09 6.41
CA VAL A 179 -8.72 9.63 6.37
C VAL A 179 -8.26 8.94 7.65
N GLN A 180 -7.21 9.45 8.29
CA GLN A 180 -6.72 8.96 9.58
C GLN A 180 -7.73 9.09 10.72
N LYS A 181 -8.68 10.04 10.63
CA LYS A 181 -9.76 10.19 11.61
C LYS A 181 -10.90 9.18 11.39
N LEU A 182 -10.97 8.60 10.19
CA LEU A 182 -12.03 7.67 9.80
C LEU A 182 -11.66 6.22 10.14
N TRP A 183 -10.37 5.88 10.12
CA TRP A 183 -9.95 4.52 10.46
C TRP A 183 -9.81 4.30 11.96
N LYS A 184 -9.83 3.03 12.35
CA LYS A 184 -9.43 2.56 13.67
C LYS A 184 -8.05 1.92 13.59
N VAL A 185 -7.16 2.28 14.52
CA VAL A 185 -5.86 1.62 14.69
C VAL A 185 -6.05 0.40 15.59
N GLU A 186 -5.71 -0.78 15.08
CA GLU A 186 -5.80 -2.07 15.80
C GLU A 186 -4.43 -2.54 16.30
N LEU A 187 -3.34 -2.13 15.64
CA LEU A 187 -1.97 -2.40 16.06
C LEU A 187 -1.08 -1.21 15.73
N ASP A 188 -0.25 -0.79 16.69
CA ASP A 188 0.79 0.22 16.50
C ASP A 188 2.07 -0.20 17.23
N GLU A 189 3.02 -0.71 16.46
CA GLU A 189 4.32 -1.20 16.94
C GLU A 189 5.46 -0.37 16.33
N PHE A 190 5.18 0.85 15.82
CA PHE A 190 6.23 1.73 15.29
C PHE A 190 7.34 1.99 16.32
N SER A 191 7.01 2.03 17.61
CA SER A 191 7.97 2.21 18.70
C SER A 191 8.97 1.06 18.86
N ARG A 192 8.60 -0.16 18.43
CA ARG A 192 9.45 -1.36 18.50
C ARG A 192 10.40 -1.49 17.31
N VAL A 193 10.18 -0.72 16.25
CA VAL A 193 11.09 -0.72 15.10
C VAL A 193 12.40 -0.03 15.50
N LYS A 194 13.51 -0.78 15.43
CA LYS A 194 14.85 -0.21 15.60
C LYS A 194 15.19 0.54 14.32
N LEU A 195 15.50 1.82 14.47
CA LEU A 195 16.08 2.65 13.43
C LEU A 195 17.59 2.72 13.68
N GLU A 196 18.40 2.76 12.62
CA GLU A 196 19.86 2.94 12.70
C GLU A 196 20.23 4.42 12.77
#